data_AF-A0A6J5URT0-F1
#
_entry.id   AF-A0A6J5URT0-F1
#
_cell.length_a   1.000
_cell.length_b   1.000
_cell.length_c   1.000
_cell.angle_alpha   90.00
_cell.angle_beta   90.00
_cell.angle_gamma   90.00
#
_symmetry.space_group_name_H-M   'P 1'
#
loop_
_entity.id
_entity.type
_entity.pdbx_description
1 polymer ?
#
loop_
_entity_poly.entity_id
_entity_poly.type
_entity_poly.pdbx_seq_one_letter_code
_entity_poly.pdbx_strand_id
1 'polypeptide(L)' 'MIYHGSSSHKRLDNWRVFAIDNNLKVGDASVFEQLECSCARLVFRVQILRGDIPSEFLDKLDGDNVDAPIVLK' A
#
# COMPACT_ATOMS: atom_id res chain seq x y z
N MET A 1 -12.97 -8.69 -1.06
CA MET A 1 -12.12 -8.50 0.13
C MET A 1 -13.02 -8.27 1.32
N ILE A 2 -12.80 -8.94 2.46
CA ILE A 2 -13.62 -8.78 3.68
C ILE A 2 -12.70 -8.28 4.79
N TYR A 3 -13.15 -7.27 5.55
CA TYR A 3 -12.40 -6.75 6.68
C TYR A 3 -12.84 -7.41 7.99
N HIS A 4 -11.90 -8.06 8.68
CA HIS A 4 -12.11 -8.65 10.00
C HIS A 4 -11.59 -7.69 11.07
N GLY A 5 -12.47 -6.78 11.51
CA GLY A 5 -12.11 -5.76 12.51
C GLY A 5 -12.21 -6.21 13.97
N SER A 6 -12.91 -7.32 14.24
CA SER A 6 -13.20 -7.84 15.58
C SER A 6 -12.24 -8.95 16.05
N SER A 7 -11.38 -9.46 15.17
CA SER A 7 -10.33 -10.42 15.54
C SER A 7 -9.19 -9.72 16.29
N SER A 8 -8.43 -10.50 17.07
CA SER A 8 -7.21 -10.02 17.74
C SER A 8 -6.21 -9.40 16.77
N HIS A 9 -6.21 -9.86 15.51
CA HIS A 9 -5.45 -9.30 14.41
C HIS A 9 -6.42 -8.79 13.35
N LYS A 10 -6.45 -7.48 13.13
CA LYS A 10 -7.24 -6.86 12.07
C LYS A 10 -6.65 -7.24 10.72
N ARG A 11 -7.47 -7.77 9.82
CA ARG A 11 -6.97 -8.23 8.51
C ARG A 11 -7.99 -8.01 7.39
N LEU A 12 -7.47 -7.94 6.17
CA LEU A 12 -8.24 -7.97 4.93
C LEU A 12 -8.09 -9.36 4.30
N ASP A 13 -9.18 -10.12 4.24
CA ASP A 13 -9.21 -11.44 3.61
C ASP A 13 -9.18 -11.31 2.08
N ASN A 14 -8.72 -12.36 1.40
CA ASN A 14 -8.56 -12.43 -0.06
C ASN A 14 -7.52 -11.48 -0.66
N TRP A 15 -6.52 -11.06 0.14
CA TRP A 15 -5.35 -10.31 -0.36
C TRP A 15 -4.69 -10.98 -1.58
N ARG A 16 -4.52 -12.32 -1.53
CA ARG A 16 -3.91 -13.08 -2.63
C ARG A 16 -4.67 -12.91 -3.96
N VAL A 17 -6.01 -12.97 -3.91
CA VAL A 17 -6.85 -12.79 -5.11
C VAL A 17 -6.71 -11.37 -5.64
N PHE A 18 -6.79 -10.37 -4.75
CA PHE A 18 -6.56 -8.97 -5.11
C PHE A 18 -5.19 -8.76 -5.79
N ALA A 19 -4.12 -9.34 -5.25
CA ALA A 19 -2.78 -9.21 -5.80
C ALA A 19 -2.65 -9.85 -7.20
N ILE A 20 -3.27 -11.01 -7.41
CA ILE A 20 -3.29 -11.70 -8.71
C ILE A 20 -4.10 -10.88 -9.73
N ASP A 21 -5.33 -10.49 -9.39
CA ASP A 21 -6.23 -9.77 -10.29
C ASP A 21 -5.65 -8.41 -10.73
N ASN A 22 -4.86 -7.78 -9.85
CA ASN A 22 -4.20 -6.51 -10.14
C ASN A 22 -2.75 -6.67 -10.63
N ASN A 23 -2.29 -7.90 -10.86
CA ASN A 23 -0.93 -8.19 -11.33
C ASN A 23 0.15 -7.47 -10.50
N LEU A 24 0.01 -7.49 -9.17
CA LEU A 24 0.99 -6.91 -8.24
C LEU A 24 2.31 -7.70 -8.31
N LYS A 25 3.42 -6.98 -8.31
CA LYS A 25 4.78 -7.54 -8.27
C LYS A 25 5.50 -7.11 -7.00
N VAL A 26 6.55 -7.84 -6.63
CA VAL A 26 7.47 -7.41 -5.56
C VAL A 26 8.06 -6.06 -5.98
N GLY A 27 8.00 -5.08 -5.07
CA GLY A 27 8.37 -3.68 -5.32
C GLY A 27 7.16 -2.76 -5.52
N ASP A 28 6.02 -3.27 -5.97
CA ASP A 28 4.79 -2.47 -6.03
C ASP A 28 4.29 -2.11 -4.63
N ALA A 29 3.72 -0.91 -4.49
CA ALA A 29 3.01 -0.49 -3.29
C ALA A 29 1.51 -0.33 -3.58
N SER A 30 0.69 -0.58 -2.57
CA SER A 30 -0.76 -0.32 -2.62
C SER A 30 -1.14 0.64 -1.51
N VAL A 31 -1.69 1.79 -1.89
CA VAL A 31 -2.19 2.82 -0.97
C VAL A 31 -3.70 2.67 -0.84
N PHE A 32 -4.17 2.53 0.40
CA PHE A 32 -5.58 2.40 0.74
C PHE A 32 -6.04 3.70 1.39
N GLU A 33 -6.81 4.50 0.64
CA GLU A 33 -7.40 5.74 1.13
C GLU A 33 -8.83 5.45 1.60
N GLN A 34 -9.12 5.71 2.87
CA GLN A 34 -10.45 5.48 3.43
C GLN A 34 -11.43 6.54 2.93
N LEU A 35 -12.44 6.12 2.17
CA LEU A 35 -13.51 7.00 1.69
C LEU A 35 -14.72 6.99 2.62
N GLU A 36 -15.02 5.85 3.23
CA GLU A 36 -16.15 5.72 4.16
C GLU A 36 -15.81 4.75 5.30
N CYS A 37 -16.23 5.15 6.51
CA CYS A 37 -16.30 4.30 7.69
C CYS A 37 -17.68 4.41 8.31
N SER A 38 -18.53 3.40 8.13
CA SER A 38 -19.83 3.32 8.79
C SER A 38 -20.02 1.96 9.44
N CYS A 39 -21.05 1.84 10.27
CA CYS A 39 -21.45 0.57 10.89
C CYS A 39 -21.88 -0.48 9.85
N ALA A 40 -22.27 -0.06 8.64
CA ALA A 40 -22.68 -0.96 7.55
C ALA A 40 -21.60 -1.21 6.50
N ARG A 41 -20.65 -0.28 6.34
CA ARG A 41 -19.74 -0.30 5.19
C ARG A 41 -18.37 0.33 5.49
N LEU A 42 -17.35 -0.30 4.94
CA LEU A 42 -15.98 0.21 4.92
C LEU A 42 -15.53 0.27 3.45
N VAL A 43 -15.26 1.48 2.95
CA VAL A 43 -14.87 1.70 1.55
C VAL A 43 -13.48 2.31 1.49
N PHE A 44 -12.63 1.71 0.67
CA PHE A 44 -11.32 2.25 0.33
C PHE A 44 -11.23 2.55 -1.16
N ARG A 45 -10.62 3.67 -1.50
CA ARG A 45 -9.99 3.85 -2.80
C ARG A 45 -8.61 3.22 -2.74
N VAL A 46 -8.28 2.40 -3.73
CA VAL A 46 -6.98 1.75 -3.81
C VAL A 46 -6.20 2.35 -4.97
N GLN A 47 -5.01 2.86 -4.68
CA GLN A 47 -4.04 3.27 -5.68
C GLN A 47 -2.88 2.28 -5.67
N ILE A 48 -2.53 1.75 -6.84
CA ILE A 48 -1.38 0.87 -6.99
C ILE A 48 -0.24 1.70 -7.57
N LEU A 49 0.83 1.81 -6.81
CA LEU A 49 2.08 2.42 -7.22
C LEU A 49 2.99 1.31 -7.73
N ARG A 50 3.37 1.36 -9.00
CA ARG A 50 4.24 0.33 -9.57
C ARG A 50 5.68 0.58 -9.14
N GLY A 51 6.33 -0.49 -8.70
CA GLY A 51 7.63 -0.48 -8.03
C GLY A 51 8.81 -0.16 -8.93
N ASP A 52 8.57 -0.02 -10.24
CA ASP A 52 9.59 0.43 -11.16
C ASP A 52 9.78 1.95 -10.96
N ILE A 53 10.62 2.30 -9.99
CA ILE A 53 11.21 3.64 -9.91
C ILE A 53 12.06 3.77 -11.18
N PRO A 54 11.73 4.69 -12.11
CA PRO A 54 12.53 4.85 -13.31
C PRO A 54 13.97 5.11 -12.91
N SER A 55 14.92 4.52 -13.64
CA SER A 55 16.36 4.59 -13.30
C SER A 55 16.86 6.02 -13.13
N GLU A 56 16.21 6.97 -13.80
CA GLU A 56 16.43 8.42 -13.73
C GLU A 56 16.22 9.03 -12.33
N PHE A 57 15.50 8.33 -11.45
CA PHE A 57 15.21 8.75 -10.09
C PHE A 57 16.02 7.99 -9.04
N LEU A 58 16.74 6.92 -9.41
CA LEU A 58 17.54 6.14 -8.46
C LEU A 58 18.67 6.98 -7.85
N ASP A 59 19.33 7.81 -8.66
CA ASP A 59 20.39 8.72 -8.20
C ASP A 59 19.89 9.87 -7.31
N LYS A 60 18.57 10.02 -7.18
CA LYS A 60 17.89 11.07 -6.39
C LYS A 60 17.12 10.51 -5.20
N LEU A 61 17.26 9.22 -4.91
CA LEU A 61 16.65 8.60 -3.73
C LEU A 61 17.41 9.04 -2.48
N ASP A 62 17.01 10.18 -1.91
CA ASP A 62 17.34 10.50 -0.52
C ASP A 62 16.56 9.58 0.43
N GLY A 63 17.17 9.16 1.54
CA GLY A 63 16.53 8.30 2.54
C GLY A 63 16.80 6.82 2.45
N ASP A 64 17.60 6.37 1.49
CA ASP A 64 17.89 4.94 1.26
C ASP A 64 18.93 4.36 2.24
N ASN A 65 19.67 5.24 2.93
CA ASN A 65 20.68 4.87 3.92
C ASN A 65 20.58 5.72 5.20
N VAL A 66 21.17 5.22 6.28
CA VAL A 66 21.12 5.83 7.62
C VAL A 66 21.85 7.17 7.73
N ASP A 67 22.79 7.44 6.83
CA ASP A 67 23.59 8.67 6.81
C ASP A 67 22.86 9.81 6.06
N ALA A 68 21.82 9.49 5.28
CA ALA A 68 21.02 10.45 4.52
C ALA A 68 19.50 10.20 4.68
N PRO A 69 18.92 10.36 5.88
CA PRO A 69 17.50 10.08 6.12
C PRO A 69 16.55 11.13 5.49
N ILE A 70 15.35 10.71 5.10
CA ILE A 70 14.27 11.64 4.70
C ILE A 70 13.80 12.41 5.94
N VAL A 71 13.95 13.74 5.92
CA VAL A 71 13.46 14.64 6.97
C VAL A 71 12.14 15.26 6.54
N LEU A 72 11.05 14.93 7.24
CA LEU A 72 9.75 15.56 7.06
C LEU A 72 9.71 16.89 7.85
N LYS A 73 9.38 18.00 7.19
CA LYS A 73 9.18 19.32 7.80
C LYS A 73 7.70 19.64 7.93
#